data_AF-A0A7Y9HY65-F1
#
_entry.id   AF-A0A7Y9HY65-F1
#
_cell.length_a   1.000
_cell.length_b   1.000
_cell.length_c   1.000
_cell.angle_alpha   90.00
_cell.angle_beta   90.00
_cell.angle_gamma   90.00
#
_symmetry.space_group_name_H-M   'P 1'
#
loop_
_entity.id
_entity.type
_entity.pdbx_description
1 polymer ?
#
loop_
_entity_poly.entity_id
_entity_poly.type
_entity_poly.pdbx_seq_one_letter_code
_entity_poly.pdbx_strand_id
1 'polypeptide(L)'
;MKIFLNLILLFVVGNGNCQVPKQSTVTINTFTKVPDDLTGAGECFYLSQVDKKKGNLICTNDYMTALIYLNGKPIRLKTTPTKDIKGKAIYTCEKYNLIISKGPFKQVGDENYTMKATLTLEYNSKVVWTKNVLGEGGD
;
A
#
# COMPACT_ATOMS: atom_id res chain seq x y z
N MET A 1 29.39 56.08 43.39
CA MET A 1 28.99 54.68 43.61
C MET A 1 28.23 54.22 42.36
N LYS A 2 28.84 53.39 41.50
CA LYS A 2 28.24 52.94 40.22
C LYS A 2 27.50 51.62 40.46
N ILE A 3 26.19 51.62 40.26
CA ILE A 3 25.34 50.43 40.38
C ILE A 3 25.41 49.69 39.04
N PHE A 4 26.03 48.51 39.04
CA PHE A 4 25.95 47.58 37.92
C PHE A 4 24.67 46.74 38.05
N LEU A 5 23.74 46.95 37.12
CA LEU A 5 22.51 46.17 37.02
C LEU A 5 22.81 44.94 36.14
N ASN A 6 22.96 43.77 36.75
CA ASN A 6 23.05 42.50 36.02
C ASN A 6 21.63 42.03 35.67
N LEU A 7 21.28 42.13 34.38
CA LEU A 7 20.05 41.57 33.83
C LEU A 7 20.32 40.12 33.39
N ILE A 8 19.89 39.15 34.19
CA ILE A 8 19.97 37.73 33.85
C ILE A 8 18.73 37.37 33.01
N LEU A 9 18.93 37.17 31.70
CA LEU A 9 17.91 36.57 30.83
C LEU A 9 17.85 35.05 31.11
N LEU A 10 16.77 34.59 31.74
CA LEU A 10 16.42 33.16 31.75
C LEU A 10 15.78 32.80 30.40
N PHE A 11 16.54 32.12 29.53
CA PHE A 11 15.96 31.35 28.43
C PHE A 11 15.43 30.04 28.97
N VAL A 12 14.12 29.97 29.21
CA VAL A 12 13.43 28.68 29.40
C VAL A 12 13.36 28.02 28.03
N VAL A 13 14.34 27.16 27.74
CA VAL A 13 14.25 26.23 26.61
C VAL A 13 13.15 25.24 26.95
N GLY A 14 11.93 25.55 26.51
CA GLY A 14 10.84 24.62 26.53
C GLY A 14 11.20 23.45 25.62
N ASN A 15 11.69 22.35 26.21
CA ASN A 15 11.66 21.03 25.58
C ASN A 15 10.19 20.61 25.44
N GLY A 16 9.49 21.24 24.49
CA GLY A 16 8.29 20.69 23.93
C GLY A 16 8.70 19.39 23.26
N ASN A 17 8.60 18.29 24.01
CA ASN A 17 8.51 16.95 23.45
C ASN A 17 7.26 16.93 22.57
N CYS A 18 7.41 17.46 21.36
CA CYS A 18 6.48 17.27 20.27
C CYS A 18 6.63 15.80 19.91
N GLN A 19 5.93 14.95 20.67
CA GLN A 19 5.80 13.55 20.34
C GLN A 19 5.05 13.52 19.02
N VAL A 20 5.80 13.40 17.93
CA VAL A 20 5.27 13.06 16.62
C VAL A 20 4.38 11.84 16.86
N PRO A 21 3.06 11.91 16.63
CA PRO A 21 2.17 10.79 16.88
C PRO A 21 2.74 9.58 16.16
N LYS A 22 3.06 8.53 16.91
CA LYS A 22 3.61 7.28 16.38
C LYS A 22 2.63 6.81 15.30
N GLN A 23 3.01 7.00 14.04
CA GLN A 23 2.18 6.67 12.89
C GLN A 23 1.75 5.21 13.07
N SER A 24 0.44 4.97 13.20
CA SER A 24 -0.10 3.63 13.47
C SER A 24 0.51 2.65 12.47
N THR A 25 1.19 1.62 12.96
CA THR A 25 1.87 0.67 12.08
C THR A 25 0.83 0.00 11.20
N VAL A 26 0.83 0.34 9.91
CA VAL A 26 -0.07 -0.25 8.94
C VAL A 26 0.36 -1.70 8.70
N THR A 27 -0.55 -2.64 8.93
CA THR A 27 -0.33 -4.06 8.69
C THR A 27 -1.13 -4.49 7.48
N ILE A 28 -0.46 -5.08 6.49
CA ILE A 28 -1.12 -5.78 5.37
C ILE A 28 -1.05 -7.27 5.66
N ASN A 29 -2.22 -7.91 5.73
CA ASN A 29 -2.35 -9.34 5.97
C ASN A 29 -2.59 -10.09 4.66
N THR A 30 -2.15 -11.35 4.61
CA THR A 30 -2.57 -12.24 3.53
C THR A 30 -4.00 -12.75 3.76
N PHE A 31 -4.68 -13.15 2.70
CA PHE A 31 -6.03 -13.69 2.72
C PHE A 31 -6.20 -14.77 1.64
N THR A 32 -7.17 -15.67 1.83
CA THR A 32 -7.47 -16.76 0.89
C THR A 32 -8.88 -16.67 0.31
N LYS A 33 -9.79 -15.95 0.98
CA LYS A 33 -11.18 -15.77 0.52
C LYS A 33 -11.31 -14.49 -0.28
N VAL A 34 -11.70 -14.63 -1.54
CA VAL A 34 -12.05 -13.54 -2.45
C VAL A 34 -13.57 -13.50 -2.58
N PRO A 35 -14.22 -12.33 -2.47
CA PRO A 35 -15.65 -12.19 -2.73
C PRO A 35 -16.00 -12.58 -4.18
N ASP A 36 -17.17 -13.21 -4.38
CA ASP A 36 -17.59 -13.74 -5.68
C ASP A 36 -17.63 -12.68 -6.80
N ASP A 37 -17.97 -11.44 -6.46
CA ASP A 37 -18.00 -10.32 -7.41
C ASP A 37 -16.60 -9.79 -7.79
N LEU A 38 -15.54 -10.33 -7.20
CA LEU A 38 -14.14 -10.14 -7.57
C LEU A 38 -13.51 -11.43 -8.13
N THR A 39 -14.30 -12.49 -8.27
CA THR A 39 -13.83 -13.72 -8.92
C THR A 39 -14.02 -13.59 -10.44
N GLY A 40 -12.95 -13.79 -11.22
CA GLY A 40 -12.96 -13.62 -12.67
C GLY A 40 -11.61 -13.18 -13.23
N ALA A 41 -11.61 -12.72 -14.49
CA ALA A 41 -10.44 -12.14 -15.17
C ALA A 41 -9.87 -10.96 -14.35
N GLY A 42 -8.56 -10.98 -14.15
CA GLY A 42 -7.93 -10.07 -13.20
C GLY A 42 -6.50 -10.47 -12.84
N GLU A 43 -6.03 -9.95 -11.71
CA GLU A 43 -4.68 -10.21 -11.23
C GLU A 43 -4.66 -10.57 -9.74
N CYS A 44 -3.82 -11.55 -9.41
CA CYS A 44 -3.55 -12.00 -8.06
C CYS A 44 -2.11 -11.70 -7.69
N PHE A 45 -1.88 -11.24 -6.45
CA PHE A 45 -0.55 -10.89 -5.96
C PHE A 45 -0.20 -11.63 -4.67
N TYR A 46 1.07 -12.01 -4.54
CA TYR A 46 1.60 -12.82 -3.45
C TYR A 46 2.91 -12.24 -2.92
N LEU A 47 3.14 -12.32 -1.61
CA LEU A 47 4.40 -11.89 -1.00
C LEU A 47 5.58 -12.82 -1.34
N SER A 48 5.30 -14.10 -1.58
CA SER A 48 6.32 -15.12 -1.78
C SER A 48 5.81 -16.29 -2.62
N GLN A 49 6.73 -17.14 -3.09
CA GLN A 49 6.37 -18.40 -3.75
C GLN A 49 5.64 -19.36 -2.80
N VAL A 50 5.93 -19.30 -1.49
CA VAL A 50 5.25 -20.11 -0.48
C VAL A 50 3.79 -19.68 -0.35
N ASP A 51 3.55 -18.37 -0.29
CA ASP A 51 2.21 -17.82 -0.23
C ASP A 51 1.41 -18.14 -1.50
N LYS A 52 2.05 -18.01 -2.67
CA LYS A 52 1.46 -18.43 -3.95
C LYS A 52 1.00 -19.88 -3.94
N LYS A 53 1.89 -20.82 -3.55
CA LYS A 53 1.55 -22.25 -3.46
C LYS A 53 0.41 -22.55 -2.47
N LYS A 54 0.23 -21.71 -1.45
CA LYS A 54 -0.84 -21.84 -0.44
C LYS A 54 -2.11 -21.08 -0.81
N GLY A 55 -2.13 -20.32 -1.90
CA GLY A 55 -3.25 -19.44 -2.25
C GLY A 55 -3.40 -18.23 -1.31
N ASN A 56 -2.34 -17.85 -0.60
CA ASN A 56 -2.32 -16.71 0.32
C ASN A 56 -2.07 -15.41 -0.45
N LEU A 57 -3.14 -14.74 -0.85
CA LEU A 57 -3.11 -13.47 -1.57
C LEU A 57 -2.72 -12.32 -0.64
N ILE A 58 -2.00 -11.33 -1.15
CA ILE A 58 -1.82 -10.02 -0.50
C ILE A 58 -2.69 -8.94 -1.14
N CYS A 59 -3.08 -9.16 -2.39
CA CYS A 59 -3.97 -8.31 -3.16
C CYS A 59 -4.58 -9.14 -4.30
N THR A 60 -5.80 -8.79 -4.70
CA THR A 60 -6.39 -9.22 -5.98
C THR A 60 -7.14 -8.04 -6.60
N ASN A 61 -7.28 -8.01 -7.94
CA ASN A 61 -8.07 -7.00 -8.64
C ASN A 61 -8.79 -7.59 -9.87
N ASP A 62 -9.86 -6.91 -10.30
CA ASP A 62 -10.64 -7.16 -11.53
C ASP A 62 -10.49 -5.98 -12.53
N TYR A 63 -9.37 -5.26 -12.46
CA TYR A 63 -9.07 -3.99 -13.16
C TYR A 63 -9.94 -2.77 -12.78
N MET A 64 -11.09 -2.98 -12.12
CA MET A 64 -11.99 -1.92 -11.66
C MET A 64 -11.92 -1.71 -10.15
N THR A 65 -11.61 -2.76 -9.42
CA THR A 65 -11.63 -2.87 -7.96
C THR A 65 -10.44 -3.72 -7.53
N ALA A 66 -9.78 -3.31 -6.45
CA ALA A 66 -8.77 -4.10 -5.77
C ALA A 66 -9.20 -4.40 -4.34
N LEU A 67 -8.82 -5.58 -3.85
CA LEU A 67 -9.04 -6.02 -2.47
C LEU A 67 -7.71 -6.25 -1.76
N ILE A 68 -7.56 -5.65 -0.58
CA ILE A 68 -6.47 -5.91 0.35
C ILE A 68 -7.02 -6.15 1.76
N TYR A 69 -6.26 -6.79 2.64
CA TYR A 69 -6.58 -6.87 4.06
C TYR A 69 -5.68 -5.94 4.84
N LEU A 70 -6.26 -4.82 5.28
CA LEU A 70 -5.57 -3.77 6.03
C LEU A 70 -5.96 -3.87 7.51
N ASN A 71 -4.98 -4.02 8.39
CA ASN A 71 -5.19 -4.13 9.84
C ASN A 71 -6.27 -5.18 10.19
N GLY A 72 -6.22 -6.35 9.55
CA GLY A 72 -7.18 -7.44 9.75
C GLY A 72 -8.56 -7.24 9.13
N LYS A 73 -8.80 -6.18 8.35
CA LYS A 73 -10.09 -5.92 7.70
C LYS A 73 -9.96 -5.89 6.18
N PRO A 74 -10.90 -6.50 5.43
CA PRO A 74 -10.94 -6.34 3.98
C PRO A 74 -11.27 -4.89 3.62
N ILE A 75 -10.48 -4.31 2.72
CA ILE A 75 -10.73 -3.00 2.13
C ILE A 75 -10.79 -3.16 0.62
N ARG A 76 -11.90 -2.68 0.04
CA ARG A 76 -12.07 -2.55 -1.40
C ARG A 76 -11.68 -1.14 -1.83
N LEU A 77 -10.86 -1.06 -2.86
CA LEU A 77 -10.43 0.19 -3.48
C LEU A 77 -10.87 0.18 -4.94
N LYS A 78 -11.35 1.31 -5.46
CA LYS A 78 -11.82 1.40 -6.84
C LYS A 78 -10.77 2.09 -7.71
N THR A 79 -10.68 1.68 -8.96
CA THR A 79 -9.81 2.31 -9.95
C THR A 79 -10.20 3.78 -10.10
N THR A 80 -9.19 4.64 -10.27
CA THR A 80 -9.41 6.06 -10.47
C THR A 80 -9.18 6.39 -11.94
N PRO A 81 -10.23 6.69 -12.73
CA PRO A 81 -10.11 6.85 -14.19
C PRO A 81 -9.22 8.02 -14.62
N THR A 82 -8.85 8.91 -13.70
CA THR A 82 -8.11 10.14 -13.97
C THR A 82 -6.60 10.04 -13.78
N LYS A 83 -6.07 8.89 -13.37
CA LYS A 83 -4.63 8.71 -13.13
C LYS A 83 -4.05 7.54 -13.92
N ASP A 84 -4.09 7.66 -15.23
CA ASP A 84 -3.35 6.76 -16.12
C ASP A 84 -1.85 7.11 -16.04
N ILE A 85 -1.15 6.46 -15.11
CA ILE A 85 0.31 6.52 -15.03
C ILE A 85 0.82 5.27 -15.72
N LYS A 86 1.54 5.44 -16.83
CA LYS A 86 2.08 4.33 -17.63
C LYS A 86 2.74 3.27 -16.73
N GLY A 87 2.24 2.04 -16.80
CA GLY A 87 2.74 0.89 -16.04
C GLY A 87 2.29 0.82 -14.57
N LYS A 88 1.32 1.65 -14.15
CA LYS A 88 0.75 1.62 -12.81
C LYS A 88 -0.77 1.56 -12.84
N ALA A 89 -1.34 0.68 -12.02
CA ALA A 89 -2.75 0.73 -11.67
C ALA A 89 -2.92 1.41 -10.30
N ILE A 90 -3.87 2.32 -10.17
CA ILE A 90 -4.12 3.06 -8.94
C ILE A 90 -5.56 2.87 -8.51
N TYR A 91 -5.73 2.36 -7.29
CA TYR A 91 -7.02 2.16 -6.67
C TYR A 91 -7.12 3.03 -5.41
N THR A 92 -8.24 3.71 -5.23
CA THR A 92 -8.45 4.64 -4.11
C THR A 92 -9.65 4.22 -3.27
N CYS A 93 -9.56 4.43 -1.96
CA CYS A 93 -10.66 4.33 -1.00
C CYS A 93 -10.43 5.33 0.12
N GLU A 94 -11.30 6.34 0.22
CA GLU A 94 -11.16 7.44 1.18
C GLU A 94 -9.76 8.09 1.15
N LYS A 95 -8.97 7.90 2.23
CA LYS A 95 -7.62 8.45 2.40
C LYS A 95 -6.52 7.52 1.89
N TYR A 96 -6.87 6.32 1.44
CA TYR A 96 -5.93 5.31 0.99
C TYR A 96 -5.81 5.29 -0.53
N ASN A 97 -4.57 5.20 -1.02
CA ASN A 97 -4.27 4.86 -2.41
C ASN A 97 -3.43 3.58 -2.43
N LEU A 98 -3.89 2.56 -3.14
CA LEU A 98 -3.09 1.41 -3.53
C LEU A 98 -2.56 1.63 -4.94
N ILE A 99 -1.24 1.59 -5.08
CA ILE A 99 -0.54 1.75 -6.34
C ILE A 99 0.15 0.43 -6.66
N ILE A 100 -0.18 -0.17 -7.80
CA ILE A 100 0.42 -1.39 -8.33
C ILE A 100 1.32 -0.98 -9.49
N SER A 101 2.64 -0.98 -9.28
CA SER A 101 3.61 -0.76 -10.36
C SER A 101 3.98 -2.11 -10.97
N LYS A 102 3.51 -2.38 -12.19
CA LYS A 102 3.73 -3.65 -12.88
C LYS A 102 5.10 -3.64 -13.54
N GLY A 103 5.89 -4.69 -13.29
CA GLY A 103 7.14 -4.94 -13.98
C GLY A 103 6.93 -5.72 -15.28
N PRO A 104 8.01 -6.23 -15.89
CA PRO A 104 7.92 -7.12 -17.05
C PRO A 104 7.08 -8.36 -16.74
N PHE A 105 6.25 -8.76 -17.69
CA PHE A 105 5.48 -9.99 -17.65
C PHE A 105 6.18 -11.10 -18.44
N LYS A 106 5.91 -12.35 -18.04
CA LYS A 106 6.31 -13.57 -18.74
C LYS A 106 5.06 -14.39 -19.00
N GLN A 107 4.79 -14.64 -20.28
CA GLN A 107 3.74 -15.58 -20.70
C GLN A 107 4.08 -16.99 -20.22
N VAL A 108 3.10 -17.68 -19.63
CA VAL A 108 3.26 -19.06 -19.11
C VAL A 108 2.21 -20.03 -19.64
N GLY A 109 1.21 -19.54 -20.39
CA GLY A 109 0.21 -20.33 -21.11
C GLY A 109 -0.43 -19.49 -22.21
N ASP A 110 -1.51 -19.96 -22.83
CA ASP A 110 -2.14 -19.24 -23.93
C ASP A 110 -2.74 -17.91 -23.49
N GLU A 111 -3.42 -17.91 -22.33
CA GLU A 111 -4.06 -16.71 -21.77
C GLU A 111 -3.45 -16.28 -20.43
N ASN A 112 -2.42 -16.98 -19.96
CA ASN A 112 -1.85 -16.79 -18.62
C ASN A 112 -0.46 -16.16 -18.63
N TYR A 113 -0.22 -15.22 -17.71
CA TYR A 113 1.07 -14.58 -17.50
C TYR A 113 1.43 -14.45 -16.02
N THR A 114 2.73 -14.30 -15.79
CA THR A 114 3.31 -14.01 -14.46
C THR A 114 4.11 -12.73 -14.52
N MET A 115 4.22 -12.01 -13.41
CA MET A 115 4.97 -10.76 -13.33
C MET A 115 5.62 -10.58 -11.96
N LYS A 116 6.58 -9.67 -11.90
CA LYS A 116 6.99 -9.03 -10.65
C LYS A 116 6.33 -7.66 -10.59
N ALA A 117 5.87 -7.25 -9.42
CA ALA A 117 5.27 -5.94 -9.21
C ALA A 117 5.72 -5.33 -7.89
N THR A 118 5.52 -4.03 -7.74
CA THR A 118 5.65 -3.33 -6.46
C THR A 118 4.29 -2.79 -6.07
N LEU A 119 3.79 -3.19 -4.90
CA LEU A 119 2.59 -2.61 -4.30
C LEU A 119 3.02 -1.56 -3.30
N THR A 120 2.41 -0.38 -3.40
CA THR A 120 2.62 0.73 -2.49
C THR A 120 1.26 1.19 -1.98
N LEU A 121 1.11 1.25 -0.66
CA LEU A 121 -0.05 1.84 -0.01
C LEU A 121 0.33 3.22 0.52
N GLU A 122 -0.49 4.20 0.20
CA GLU A 122 -0.41 5.55 0.74
C GLU A 122 -1.60 5.84 1.64
N TYR A 123 -1.39 6.67 2.66
CA TYR A 123 -2.44 7.27 3.49
C TYR A 123 -2.25 8.79 3.48
N ASN A 124 -3.25 9.55 3.03
CA ASN A 124 -3.14 10.99 2.78
C ASN A 124 -1.88 11.36 1.97
N SER A 125 -1.64 10.63 0.87
CA SER A 125 -0.49 10.83 -0.04
C SER A 125 0.89 10.58 0.57
N LYS A 126 0.97 9.99 1.78
CA LYS A 126 2.23 9.52 2.37
C LYS A 126 2.33 8.02 2.23
N VAL A 127 3.45 7.52 1.73
CA VAL A 127 3.72 6.07 1.67
C VAL A 127 3.75 5.52 3.09
N VAL A 128 2.88 4.53 3.36
CA VAL A 128 2.78 3.87 4.66
C VAL A 128 3.19 2.40 4.61
N TRP A 129 3.23 1.82 3.40
CA TRP A 129 3.68 0.46 3.18
C TRP A 129 4.12 0.27 1.73
N THR A 130 5.19 -0.49 1.49
CA THR A 130 5.62 -0.88 0.15
C THR A 130 6.29 -2.24 0.17
N LYS A 131 6.00 -3.08 -0.82
CA LYS A 131 6.63 -4.39 -1.02
C LYS A 131 6.71 -4.77 -2.49
N ASN A 132 7.81 -5.46 -2.83
CA ASN A 132 7.88 -6.23 -4.05
C ASN A 132 7.11 -7.54 -3.87
N VAL A 133 6.33 -7.89 -4.88
CA VAL A 133 5.43 -9.04 -4.89
C VAL A 133 5.54 -9.81 -6.20
N LEU A 134 5.02 -11.03 -6.18
CA LEU A 134 4.78 -11.85 -7.36
C LEU A 134 3.35 -11.62 -7.81
N GLY A 135 3.13 -11.46 -9.11
CA GLY A 135 1.81 -11.34 -9.71
C GLY A 135 1.55 -12.46 -10.71
N GLU A 136 0.29 -12.82 -10.87
CA GLU A 136 -0.22 -13.60 -11.99
C GLU A 136 -1.55 -13.04 -12.44
N GLY A 137 -1.85 -13.23 -13.71
CA GLY A 137 -3.11 -12.83 -14.31
C GLY A 137 -3.33 -13.60 -15.60
N GLY A 138 -4.53 -13.47 -16.12
CA GLY A 138 -4.94 -14.09 -17.36
C GLY A 138 -6.40 -13.76 -17.64
N ASP A 139 -6.78 -13.91 -18.90
CA ASP A 139 -8.16 -13.90 -19.35
C ASP A 139 -8.68 -15.33 -19.50
#